data_AF-A0A2X3VSB2-F1
#
_entry.id   AF-A0A2X3VSB2-F1
#
_cell.length_a   1.000
_cell.length_b   1.000
_cell.length_c   1.000
_cell.angle_alpha   90.00
_cell.angle_beta   90.00
_cell.angle_gamma   90.00
#
_symmetry.space_group_name_H-M   'P 1'
#
loop_
_entity.id
_entity.type
_entity.pdbx_description
1 polymer ?
#
loop_
_entity_poly.entity_id
_entity_poly.type
_entity_poly.pdbx_seq_one_letter_code
_entity_poly.pdbx_strand_id
1 'polypeptide(L)'
;MKNVKNLILPTITWFLLFGLTVKLGLSEALFSLLPWSGSVIVGGCLLNMILSWLIVRKREELALLLKLSDRKIWLLYLILFFAGITVPWHYHWELPIWQYLLFVTVSVFWQNLVTFGLFQNALKQHLSQKSIFLLLPIVFLLGHIIFIPNFLTEKSPVVVVLTPVMALLFSYLKEKTGQLHWLIFIHLMFYFLTA
;
A
#
# COMPACT_ATOMS: atom_id res chain seq x y z
N MET A 1 25.79 -2.57 19.76
CA MET A 1 24.34 -2.61 19.47
C MET A 1 23.99 -1.41 18.60
N LYS A 2 23.42 -1.61 17.40
CA LYS A 2 22.94 -0.49 16.57
C LYS A 2 21.84 0.26 17.31
N ASN A 3 21.88 1.60 17.27
CA ASN A 3 21.12 2.48 18.15
C ASN A 3 19.61 2.43 17.85
N VAL A 4 18.86 1.65 18.63
CA VAL A 4 17.41 1.42 18.45
C VAL A 4 16.59 2.71 18.53
N LYS A 5 17.09 3.75 19.21
CA LYS A 5 16.45 5.08 19.27
C LYS A 5 16.19 5.68 17.88
N ASN A 6 16.99 5.31 16.88
CA ASN A 6 16.85 5.81 15.51
C ASN A 6 15.70 5.14 14.72
N LEU A 7 15.04 4.11 15.28
CA LEU A 7 13.88 3.45 14.67
C LEU A 7 12.53 4.08 15.06
N ILE A 8 12.51 4.93 16.10
CA ILE A 8 11.27 5.53 16.61
C ILE A 8 10.62 6.40 15.54
N LEU A 9 11.38 7.35 14.96
CA LEU A 9 10.85 8.27 13.97
C LEU A 9 10.32 7.54 12.71
N PRO A 10 11.08 6.63 12.06
CA PRO A 10 10.55 5.84 10.95
C PRO A 10 9.28 5.06 11.28
N THR A 11 9.18 4.50 12.49
CA THR A 11 8.01 3.73 12.92
C THR A 11 6.79 4.63 13.11
N ILE A 12 6.95 5.78 13.77
CA ILE A 12 5.88 6.77 13.94
C ILE A 12 5.44 7.31 12.57
N THR A 13 6.39 7.69 11.72
CA THR A 13 6.10 8.17 10.37
C THR A 13 5.35 7.12 9.57
N TRP A 14 5.79 5.85 9.60
CA TRP A 14 5.09 4.76 8.94
C TRP A 14 3.67 4.59 9.48
N PHE A 15 3.49 4.55 10.81
CA PHE A 15 2.19 4.36 11.44
C PHE A 15 1.19 5.46 11.04
N LEU A 16 1.62 6.73 11.05
CA LEU A 16 0.79 7.85 10.62
C LEU A 16 0.43 7.76 9.14
N LEU A 17 1.42 7.53 8.26
CA LEU A 17 1.19 7.50 6.81
C LEU A 17 0.35 6.29 6.38
N PHE A 18 0.61 5.12 6.98
CA PHE A 18 -0.18 3.91 6.75
C PHE A 18 -1.62 4.12 7.24
N GLY A 19 -1.78 4.64 8.46
CA GLY A 19 -3.08 4.97 9.03
C GLY A 19 -3.87 5.95 8.17
N LEU A 20 -3.24 7.01 7.66
CA LEU A 20 -3.85 7.95 6.73
C LEU A 20 -4.28 7.28 5.42
N THR A 21 -3.45 6.40 4.87
CA THR A 21 -3.75 5.65 3.63
C THR A 21 -5.00 4.78 3.80
N VAL A 22 -5.17 4.14 4.96
CA VAL A 22 -6.32 3.28 5.24
C VAL A 22 -7.56 4.09 5.65
N LYS A 23 -7.41 5.05 6.58
CA LYS A 23 -8.53 5.78 7.20
C LYS A 23 -9.08 6.93 6.37
N LEU A 24 -8.27 7.67 5.60
CA LEU A 24 -8.82 8.78 4.78
C LEU A 24 -9.75 8.25 3.68
N GLY A 25 -9.49 7.06 3.17
CA GLY A 25 -10.34 6.35 2.22
C GLY A 25 -11.59 5.72 2.80
N LEU A 26 -11.65 5.56 4.12
CA LEU A 26 -12.68 4.84 4.87
C LEU A 26 -13.26 5.69 6.01
N SER A 27 -13.13 7.01 5.94
CA SER A 27 -13.47 7.89 7.05
C SER A 27 -14.98 8.07 7.14
N GLU A 28 -15.60 7.53 8.19
CA GLU A 28 -17.01 7.73 8.52
C GLU A 28 -17.38 9.21 8.63
N ALA A 29 -16.46 10.06 9.10
CA ALA A 29 -16.66 11.50 9.17
C ALA A 29 -16.72 12.16 7.78
N LEU A 30 -15.96 11.65 6.81
CA LEU A 30 -16.07 12.10 5.41
C LEU A 30 -17.35 11.56 4.77
N PHE A 31 -17.76 10.34 5.12
CA PHE A 31 -19.00 9.72 4.63
C PHE A 31 -20.26 10.33 5.25
N SER A 32 -20.17 10.95 6.43
CA SER A 32 -21.29 11.68 7.04
C SER A 32 -21.46 13.09 6.47
N LEU A 33 -20.39 13.67 5.91
CA LEU A 33 -20.39 15.03 5.36
C LEU A 33 -20.64 15.08 3.85
N LEU A 34 -20.34 14.00 3.12
CA LEU A 34 -20.44 13.92 1.67
C LEU A 34 -21.08 12.59 1.27
N PRO A 35 -21.78 12.52 0.11
CA PRO A 35 -22.14 11.25 -0.49
C PRO A 35 -20.91 10.36 -0.62
N TRP A 36 -21.08 9.03 -0.53
CA TRP A 36 -19.99 8.05 -0.48
C TRP A 36 -18.95 8.27 -1.59
N SER A 37 -19.39 8.60 -2.81
CA SER A 37 -18.55 8.96 -3.96
C SER A 37 -17.73 10.25 -3.76
N GLY A 38 -18.33 11.29 -3.18
CA GLY A 38 -17.64 12.55 -2.87
C GLY A 38 -16.56 12.36 -1.80
N SER A 39 -16.84 11.53 -0.79
CA SER A 39 -15.90 11.21 0.27
C SER A 39 -14.66 10.47 -0.24
N VAL A 40 -14.82 9.52 -1.18
CA VAL A 40 -13.70 8.80 -1.81
C VAL A 40 -12.80 9.77 -2.59
N ILE A 41 -13.39 10.69 -3.35
CA ILE A 41 -12.62 11.69 -4.12
C ILE A 41 -11.87 12.63 -3.19
N VAL A 42 -12.54 13.20 -2.18
CA VAL A 42 -11.91 14.13 -1.23
C VAL A 42 -10.84 13.41 -0.40
N GLY A 43 -11.10 12.21 0.09
CA GLY A 43 -10.14 11.38 0.81
C GLY A 43 -8.90 11.08 -0.05
N GLY A 44 -9.10 10.72 -1.31
CA GLY A 44 -8.02 10.50 -2.28
C GLY A 44 -7.19 11.77 -2.56
N CYS A 45 -7.85 12.92 -2.71
CA CYS A 45 -7.16 14.20 -2.89
C CYS A 45 -6.32 14.59 -1.66
N LEU A 46 -6.89 14.49 -0.46
CA LEU A 46 -6.20 14.79 0.80
C LEU A 46 -4.99 13.87 1.00
N LEU A 47 -5.17 12.57 0.73
CA LEU A 47 -4.09 11.59 0.80
C LEU A 47 -2.97 11.97 -0.18
N ASN A 48 -3.30 12.26 -1.44
CA ASN A 48 -2.29 12.67 -2.43
C ASN A 48 -1.63 14.00 -2.10
N MET A 49 -2.32 14.97 -1.48
CA MET A 49 -1.70 16.22 -1.02
C MET A 49 -0.65 15.98 0.05
N ILE A 50 -0.99 15.20 1.09
CA ILE A 50 -0.06 14.86 2.18
C ILE A 50 1.15 14.09 1.62
N LEU A 51 0.91 13.19 0.68
CA LEU A 51 1.95 12.34 0.12
C LEU A 51 2.76 13.01 -1.00
N SER A 52 2.25 14.09 -1.61
CA SER A 52 3.01 14.95 -2.52
C SER A 52 4.18 15.63 -1.83
N TRP A 53 4.06 15.94 -0.53
CA TRP A 53 5.18 16.41 0.27
C TRP A 53 6.32 15.37 0.35
N LEU A 54 5.98 14.08 0.48
CA LEU A 54 6.98 13.00 0.43
C LEU A 54 7.64 12.91 -0.95
N ILE A 55 6.88 13.12 -2.03
CA ILE A 55 7.41 13.14 -3.39
C ILE A 55 8.54 14.17 -3.52
N VAL A 56 8.32 15.38 -3.00
CA VAL A 56 9.33 16.45 -3.04
C VAL A 56 10.53 16.11 -2.15
N ARG A 57 10.29 15.67 -0.90
CA ARG A 57 11.36 15.42 0.08
C ARG A 57 12.21 14.19 -0.21
N LYS A 58 11.65 13.18 -0.86
CA LYS A 58 12.28 11.88 -1.11
C LYS A 58 12.46 11.59 -2.61
N ARG A 59 12.50 12.64 -3.44
CA ARG A 59 12.52 12.54 -4.90
C ARG A 59 13.54 11.53 -5.44
N GLU A 60 14.78 11.56 -4.97
CA GLU A 60 15.84 10.66 -5.45
C GLU A 60 15.59 9.21 -5.05
N GLU A 61 15.18 8.98 -3.80
CA GLU A 61 14.82 7.66 -3.30
C GLU A 61 13.63 7.09 -4.10
N LEU A 62 12.61 7.91 -4.36
CA LEU A 62 11.45 7.54 -5.17
C LEU A 62 11.80 7.24 -6.63
N ALA A 63 12.69 8.05 -7.22
CA ALA A 63 13.15 7.82 -8.59
C ALA A 63 13.85 6.45 -8.73
N LEU A 64 14.57 5.99 -7.70
CA LEU A 64 15.16 4.65 -7.67
C LEU A 64 14.10 3.56 -7.48
N LEU A 65 13.17 3.76 -6.54
CA LEU A 65 12.10 2.82 -6.23
C LEU A 65 11.14 2.57 -7.40
N LEU A 66 10.97 3.57 -8.26
CA LEU A 66 10.00 3.60 -9.38
C LEU A 66 10.68 3.71 -10.75
N LYS A 67 11.97 3.39 -10.84
CA LYS A 67 12.71 3.48 -12.09
C LYS A 67 12.16 2.49 -13.13
N LEU A 68 11.57 3.03 -14.19
CA LEU A 68 11.15 2.28 -15.38
C LEU A 68 12.38 1.95 -16.24
N SER A 69 13.08 0.85 -15.92
CA SER A 69 14.33 0.46 -16.61
C SER A 69 14.21 -0.77 -17.52
N ASP A 70 13.11 -1.52 -17.45
CA ASP A 70 12.96 -2.81 -18.14
C ASP A 70 11.63 -2.89 -18.90
N ARG A 71 11.65 -3.45 -20.12
CA ARG A 71 10.46 -3.78 -20.92
C ARG A 71 9.50 -4.70 -20.16
N LYS A 72 10.00 -5.57 -19.29
CA LYS A 72 9.16 -6.43 -18.44
C LYS A 72 8.24 -5.62 -17.54
N ILE A 73 8.69 -4.47 -17.02
CA ILE A 73 7.87 -3.61 -16.16
C ILE A 73 6.69 -3.03 -16.95
N TRP A 74 6.93 -2.62 -18.20
CA TRP A 74 5.85 -2.16 -19.09
C TRP A 74 4.80 -3.24 -19.34
N LEU A 75 5.24 -4.50 -19.52
CA LEU A 75 4.32 -5.62 -19.68
C LEU A 75 3.45 -5.83 -18.44
N LEU A 76 4.00 -5.67 -17.23
CA LEU A 76 3.20 -5.73 -15.99
C LEU A 76 2.08 -4.70 -15.98
N TYR A 77 2.38 -3.45 -16.35
CA TYR A 77 1.37 -2.39 -16.40
C TYR A 77 0.36 -2.59 -17.52
N LEU A 78 0.76 -3.17 -18.65
CA LEU A 78 -0.16 -3.55 -19.72
C LEU A 78 -1.13 -4.65 -19.26
N ILE A 79 -0.63 -5.67 -18.55
CA ILE A 79 -1.47 -6.71 -17.96
C ILE A 79 -2.43 -6.12 -16.93
N LEU A 80 -1.97 -5.22 -16.05
CA LEU A 80 -2.85 -4.50 -15.11
C LEU A 80 -3.93 -3.69 -15.81
N PHE A 81 -3.59 -3.04 -16.91
CA PHE A 81 -4.57 -2.28 -17.68
C PHE A 81 -5.69 -3.18 -18.19
N PHE A 82 -5.35 -4.33 -18.79
CA PHE A 82 -6.36 -5.29 -19.23
C PHE A 82 -7.14 -5.93 -18.08
N ALA A 83 -6.49 -6.25 -16.97
CA ALA A 83 -7.18 -6.74 -15.77
C ALA A 83 -8.12 -5.68 -15.17
N GLY A 84 -7.73 -4.41 -15.18
CA GLY A 84 -8.59 -3.29 -14.77
C GLY A 84 -9.82 -3.14 -15.67
N ILE A 85 -9.65 -3.39 -16.98
CA ILE A 85 -10.78 -3.44 -17.92
C ILE A 85 -11.74 -4.56 -17.56
N THR A 86 -11.30 -5.72 -17.05
CA THR A 86 -12.22 -6.83 -16.73
C THR A 86 -13.01 -6.63 -15.44
N VAL A 87 -12.60 -5.71 -14.57
CA VAL A 87 -13.29 -5.45 -13.28
C VAL A 87 -14.80 -5.21 -13.39
N PRO A 88 -15.35 -4.45 -14.37
CA PRO A 88 -16.79 -4.22 -14.49
C PRO A 88 -17.62 -5.50 -14.64
N TRP A 89 -17.03 -6.61 -15.08
CA TRP A 89 -17.74 -7.86 -15.31
C TRP A 89 -17.96 -8.69 -14.04
N HIS A 90 -17.24 -8.43 -12.95
CA HIS A 90 -17.37 -9.15 -11.68
C HIS A 90 -17.47 -8.23 -10.46
N TYR A 91 -17.39 -6.92 -10.66
CA TYR A 91 -17.51 -5.93 -9.60
C TYR A 91 -18.97 -5.78 -9.15
N HIS A 92 -19.20 -5.88 -7.83
CA HIS A 92 -20.53 -5.89 -7.24
C HIS A 92 -20.78 -4.79 -6.19
N TRP A 93 -19.89 -3.81 -6.05
CA TRP A 93 -20.02 -2.77 -5.02
C TRP A 93 -20.81 -1.54 -5.48
N GLU A 94 -21.19 -0.72 -4.52
CA GLU A 94 -22.02 0.48 -4.70
C GLU A 94 -21.30 1.68 -5.36
N LEU A 95 -19.96 1.68 -5.48
CA LEU A 95 -19.22 2.79 -6.10
C LEU A 95 -19.26 2.70 -7.63
N PRO A 96 -19.26 3.84 -8.33
CA PRO A 96 -18.86 3.87 -9.72
C PRO A 96 -17.48 3.22 -9.89
N ILE A 97 -17.38 2.27 -10.82
CA ILE A 97 -16.18 1.45 -10.99
C ILE A 97 -14.89 2.25 -11.13
N TRP A 98 -14.92 3.39 -11.84
CA TRP A 98 -13.76 4.25 -12.03
C TRP A 98 -13.24 4.82 -10.70
N GLN A 99 -14.15 5.12 -9.77
CA GLN A 99 -13.79 5.60 -8.44
C GLN A 99 -13.17 4.49 -7.61
N TYR A 100 -13.69 3.27 -7.70
CA TYR A 100 -13.09 2.09 -7.08
C TYR A 100 -11.68 1.82 -7.62
N LEU A 101 -11.53 1.74 -8.94
CA LEU A 101 -10.25 1.50 -9.60
C LEU A 101 -9.22 2.56 -9.20
N LEU A 102 -9.61 3.84 -9.20
CA LEU A 102 -8.74 4.94 -8.77
C LEU A 102 -8.36 4.79 -7.29
N PHE A 103 -9.35 4.57 -6.42
CA PHE A 103 -9.14 4.46 -4.98
C PHE A 103 -8.21 3.31 -4.61
N VAL A 104 -8.46 2.12 -5.17
CA VAL A 104 -7.63 0.93 -4.95
C VAL A 104 -6.24 1.14 -5.50
N THR A 105 -6.10 1.69 -6.72
CA THR A 105 -4.79 1.97 -7.33
C THR A 105 -3.93 2.88 -6.47
N VAL A 106 -4.51 4.01 -6.03
CA VAL A 106 -3.84 4.99 -5.17
C VAL A 106 -3.48 4.36 -3.82
N SER A 107 -4.43 3.67 -3.18
CA SER A 107 -4.21 3.02 -1.88
C SER A 107 -3.11 1.97 -1.93
N VAL A 108 -3.14 1.09 -2.92
CA VAL A 108 -2.14 0.03 -3.12
C VAL A 108 -0.77 0.62 -3.41
N PHE A 109 -0.68 1.65 -4.26
CA PHE A 109 0.57 2.34 -4.53
C PHE A 109 1.18 2.90 -3.24
N TRP A 110 0.39 3.63 -2.45
CA TRP A 110 0.86 4.28 -1.24
C TRP A 110 1.20 3.29 -0.13
N GLN A 111 0.39 2.26 0.10
CA GLN A 111 0.72 1.21 1.07
C GLN A 111 2.05 0.53 0.74
N ASN A 112 2.29 0.23 -0.55
CA ASN A 112 3.53 -0.38 -0.99
C ASN A 112 4.74 0.56 -0.83
N LEU A 113 4.58 1.82 -1.22
CA LEU A 113 5.64 2.81 -1.14
C LEU A 113 6.00 3.14 0.32
N VAL A 114 5.02 3.40 1.17
CA VAL A 114 5.24 3.76 2.58
C VAL A 114 5.85 2.58 3.34
N THR A 115 5.35 1.36 3.14
CA THR A 115 5.77 0.17 3.90
C THR A 115 7.05 -0.45 3.35
N PHE A 116 7.02 -0.90 2.09
CA PHE A 116 8.12 -1.68 1.50
C PHE A 116 9.15 -0.77 0.82
N GLY A 117 8.77 0.44 0.41
CA GLY A 117 9.73 1.44 -0.05
C GLY A 117 10.46 2.09 1.12
N LEU A 118 9.83 3.09 1.73
CA LEU A 118 10.46 4.00 2.67
C LEU A 118 10.75 3.35 4.03
N PHE A 119 9.77 2.68 4.63
CA PHE A 119 9.94 2.10 5.96
C PHE A 119 10.93 0.94 5.97
N GLN A 120 10.82 -0.01 5.03
CA GLN A 120 11.82 -1.07 4.87
C GLN A 120 13.23 -0.52 4.63
N ASN A 121 13.41 0.50 3.76
CA ASN A 121 14.72 1.14 3.55
C ASN A 121 15.26 1.75 4.86
N ALA A 122 14.42 2.43 5.64
CA ALA A 122 14.81 2.98 6.94
C ALA A 122 15.21 1.88 7.94
N LEU A 123 14.46 0.78 7.99
CA LEU A 123 14.79 -0.38 8.83
C LEU A 123 16.13 -1.01 8.42
N LYS A 124 16.44 -1.12 7.12
CA LYS A 124 17.71 -1.68 6.61
C LYS A 124 18.95 -0.93 7.09
N GLN A 125 18.83 0.35 7.42
CA GLN A 125 19.95 1.12 7.99
C GLN A 125 20.36 0.57 9.37
N HIS A 126 19.42 -0.02 10.11
CA HIS A 126 19.61 -0.38 11.52
C HIS A 126 19.45 -1.87 11.82
N LEU A 127 18.72 -2.62 11.01
CA LEU A 127 18.40 -4.03 11.23
C LEU A 127 19.04 -4.95 10.18
N SER A 128 19.17 -6.23 10.53
CA SER A 128 19.58 -7.25 9.56
C SER A 128 18.41 -7.59 8.63
N GLN A 129 18.70 -8.09 7.43
CA GLN A 129 17.66 -8.50 6.49
C GLN A 129 16.73 -9.58 7.06
N LYS A 130 17.29 -10.53 7.82
CA LYS A 130 16.52 -11.58 8.49
C LYS A 130 15.52 -10.99 9.49
N SER A 131 15.95 -10.00 10.27
CA SER A 131 15.08 -9.29 11.22
C SER A 131 13.96 -8.54 10.51
N ILE A 132 14.24 -7.95 9.34
CA ILE A 132 13.24 -7.24 8.55
C ILE A 132 12.19 -8.20 7.99
N PHE A 133 12.61 -9.34 7.44
CA PHE A 133 11.68 -10.36 6.95
C PHE A 133 10.78 -10.95 8.05
N LEU A 134 11.24 -10.95 9.30
CA LEU A 134 10.38 -11.33 10.44
C LEU A 134 9.46 -10.19 10.88
N LEU A 135 10.00 -8.96 10.97
CA LEU A 135 9.30 -7.81 11.55
C LEU A 135 8.22 -7.26 10.62
N LEU A 136 8.52 -7.07 9.34
CA LEU A 136 7.61 -6.38 8.42
C LEU A 136 6.24 -7.06 8.29
N PRO A 137 6.15 -8.40 8.15
CA PRO A 137 4.86 -9.09 8.12
C PRO A 137 4.00 -8.85 9.37
N ILE A 138 4.63 -8.86 10.54
CA ILE A 138 3.95 -8.62 11.82
C ILE A 138 3.44 -7.17 11.87
N VAL A 139 4.31 -6.22 11.56
CA VAL A 139 3.96 -4.79 11.56
C VAL A 139 2.85 -4.48 10.56
N PHE A 140 2.91 -5.07 9.37
CA PHE A 140 1.89 -4.88 8.33
C PHE A 140 0.53 -5.46 8.75
N LEU A 141 0.50 -6.67 9.33
CA LEU A 141 -0.72 -7.24 9.88
C LEU A 141 -1.28 -6.40 11.03
N LEU A 142 -0.44 -5.93 11.95
CA LEU A 142 -0.86 -5.04 13.03
C LEU A 142 -1.43 -3.73 12.50
N GLY A 143 -0.84 -3.16 11.45
CA GLY A 143 -1.40 -1.99 10.77
C GLY A 143 -2.83 -2.24 10.28
N HIS A 144 -3.10 -3.40 9.67
CA HIS A 144 -4.45 -3.77 9.25
C HIS A 144 -5.40 -3.93 10.43
N ILE A 145 -4.98 -4.64 11.48
CA ILE A 145 -5.79 -4.85 12.70
C ILE A 145 -6.16 -3.52 13.37
N ILE A 146 -5.22 -2.57 13.43
CA ILE A 146 -5.42 -1.29 14.12
C ILE A 146 -6.25 -0.32 13.29
N PHE A 147 -6.00 -0.23 11.98
CA PHE A 147 -6.60 0.81 11.15
C PHE A 147 -7.84 0.38 10.38
N ILE A 148 -8.06 -0.92 10.18
CA ILE A 148 -9.27 -1.46 9.55
C ILE A 148 -10.19 -1.99 10.66
N PRO A 149 -11.35 -1.36 10.90
CA PRO A 149 -12.31 -1.83 11.90
C PRO A 149 -12.67 -3.30 11.65
N ASN A 150 -12.82 -4.08 12.73
CA ASN A 150 -13.28 -5.47 12.67
C ASN A 150 -12.48 -6.37 11.71
N PHE A 151 -11.22 -6.03 11.40
CA PHE A 151 -10.42 -6.76 10.42
C PHE A 151 -10.36 -8.27 10.70
N LEU A 152 -10.24 -8.67 11.96
CA LEU A 152 -10.15 -10.09 12.36
C LEU A 152 -11.50 -10.82 12.35
N THR A 153 -12.61 -10.08 12.44
CA THR A 153 -13.96 -10.66 12.61
C THR A 153 -14.80 -10.60 11.35
N GLU A 154 -14.61 -9.57 10.50
CA GLU A 154 -15.37 -9.36 9.26
C GLU A 154 -14.63 -9.81 8.01
N LYS A 155 -13.29 -9.87 8.02
CA LYS A 155 -12.55 -10.42 6.88
C LYS A 155 -12.47 -11.93 6.97
N SER A 156 -12.45 -12.58 5.81
CA SER A 156 -12.27 -14.02 5.76
C SER A 156 -10.92 -14.41 6.39
N PRO A 157 -10.82 -15.56 7.07
CA PRO A 157 -9.56 -16.03 7.64
C PRO A 157 -8.43 -16.11 6.60
N VAL A 158 -8.79 -16.38 5.34
CA VAL A 158 -7.86 -16.41 4.21
C VAL A 158 -7.20 -15.03 4.01
N VAL A 159 -7.95 -13.93 4.02
CA VAL A 159 -7.41 -12.57 3.87
C VAL A 159 -6.51 -12.20 5.05
N VAL A 160 -6.90 -12.58 6.27
CA VAL A 160 -6.10 -12.33 7.47
C VAL A 160 -4.74 -13.03 7.40
N VAL A 161 -4.70 -14.28 6.93
CA VAL A 161 -3.45 -15.05 6.75
C VAL A 161 -2.65 -14.57 5.55
N LEU A 162 -3.31 -14.22 4.44
CA LEU A 162 -2.62 -13.71 3.24
C LEU A 162 -1.93 -12.38 3.50
N THR A 163 -2.44 -11.53 4.40
CA THR A 163 -1.86 -10.22 4.70
C THR A 163 -0.38 -10.29 5.10
N PRO A 164 0.04 -11.05 6.13
CA PRO A 164 1.46 -11.21 6.47
C PRO A 164 2.24 -12.01 5.42
N VAL A 165 1.62 -12.98 4.71
CA VAL A 165 2.28 -13.75 3.64
C VAL A 165 2.67 -12.85 2.47
N MET A 166 1.76 -11.98 2.04
CA MET A 166 2.00 -10.98 1.00
C MET A 166 3.06 -9.98 1.44
N ALA A 167 3.04 -9.54 2.71
CA ALA A 167 4.08 -8.66 3.23
C ALA A 167 5.47 -9.30 3.22
N LEU A 168 5.58 -10.60 3.55
CA LEU A 168 6.84 -11.33 3.44
C LEU A 168 7.32 -11.39 1.98
N LEU A 169 6.43 -11.77 1.06
CA LEU A 169 6.71 -11.81 -0.38
C LEU A 169 7.18 -10.45 -0.90
N PHE A 170 6.47 -9.38 -0.53
CA PHE A 170 6.78 -8.02 -0.96
C PHE A 170 8.12 -7.54 -0.40
N SER A 171 8.38 -7.82 0.88
CA SER A 171 9.67 -7.50 1.47
C SER A 171 10.82 -8.20 0.74
N TYR A 172 10.65 -9.48 0.40
CA TYR A 172 11.61 -10.26 -0.38
C TYR A 172 11.80 -9.74 -1.80
N LEU A 173 10.72 -9.50 -2.54
CA LEU A 173 10.77 -8.99 -3.92
C LEU A 173 11.43 -7.61 -3.96
N LYS A 174 11.11 -6.76 -2.99
CA LYS A 174 11.72 -5.45 -2.86
C LYS A 174 13.21 -5.53 -2.57
N GLU A 175 13.62 -6.48 -1.73
CA GLU A 175 15.03 -6.72 -1.45
C GLU A 175 15.79 -7.12 -2.72
N LYS A 176 15.20 -8.05 -3.48
CA LYS A 176 15.83 -8.62 -4.68
C LYS A 176 15.90 -7.63 -5.84
N THR A 177 14.87 -6.81 -6.02
CA THR A 177 14.74 -5.94 -7.21
C THR A 177 15.13 -4.49 -6.93
N GLY A 178 15.13 -4.07 -5.67
CA GLY A 178 15.29 -2.66 -5.30
C GLY A 178 14.10 -1.78 -5.66
N GLN A 179 13.07 -2.29 -6.33
CA GLN A 179 11.96 -1.54 -6.93
C GLN A 179 10.59 -2.00 -6.43
N LEU A 180 9.56 -1.21 -6.70
CA LEU A 180 8.18 -1.48 -6.23
C LEU A 180 7.26 -2.06 -7.31
N HIS A 181 7.66 -2.08 -8.58
CA HIS A 181 6.75 -2.43 -9.69
C HIS A 181 6.10 -3.81 -9.54
N TRP A 182 6.86 -4.83 -9.14
CA TRP A 182 6.32 -6.18 -8.91
C TRP A 182 5.34 -6.22 -7.74
N LEU A 183 5.61 -5.47 -6.67
CA LEU A 183 4.73 -5.40 -5.50
C LEU A 183 3.40 -4.75 -5.87
N ILE A 184 3.47 -3.60 -6.55
CA ILE A 184 2.29 -2.89 -7.05
C ILE A 184 1.48 -3.77 -7.99
N PHE A 185 2.17 -4.48 -8.91
CA PHE A 185 1.53 -5.41 -9.84
C PHE A 185 0.77 -6.52 -9.12
N ILE A 186 1.44 -7.27 -8.26
CA ILE A 186 0.83 -8.41 -7.56
C ILE A 186 -0.32 -7.93 -6.67
N HIS A 187 -0.14 -6.81 -5.97
CA HIS A 187 -1.14 -6.27 -5.07
C HIS A 187 -2.38 -5.78 -5.83
N LEU A 188 -2.22 -5.07 -6.96
CA LEU A 188 -3.35 -4.65 -7.78
C LEU A 188 -4.05 -5.81 -8.47
N MET A 189 -3.29 -6.79 -8.98
CA MET A 189 -3.88 -7.99 -9.57
C MET A 189 -4.75 -8.74 -8.56
N PHE A 190 -4.34 -8.83 -7.29
CA PHE A 190 -5.17 -9.42 -6.24
C PHE A 190 -6.52 -8.70 -6.16
N TYR A 191 -6.53 -7.37 -6.06
CA TYR A 191 -7.78 -6.61 -6.06
C TYR A 191 -8.57 -6.79 -7.36
N PHE A 192 -7.95 -6.64 -8.53
CA PHE A 192 -8.66 -6.70 -9.81
C PHE A 192 -9.24 -8.07 -10.13
N LEU A 193 -8.72 -9.16 -9.55
CA LEU A 193 -9.25 -10.51 -9.78
C LEU A 193 -10.28 -10.94 -8.73
N THR A 194 -10.34 -10.26 -7.58
CA THR A 194 -11.24 -10.61 -6.46
C THR A 194 -12.26 -9.52 -6.13
N ALA A 195 -12.27 -8.42 -6.90
CA ALA A 195 -13.17 -7.27 -6.74
C ALA A 195 -14.61 -7.59 -7.11
#